data_AF-A0A8T3U2X4-F1
#
_entry.id   AF-A0A8T3U2X4-F1
#
_cell.length_a   1.000
_cell.length_b   1.000
_cell.length_c   1.000
_cell.angle_alpha   90.00
_cell.angle_beta   90.00
_cell.angle_gamma   90.00
#
_symmetry.space_group_name_H-M   'P 1'
#
loop_
_entity.id
_entity.type
_entity.pdbx_description
1 polymer ?
#
loop_
_entity_poly.entity_id
_entity_poly.type
_entity_poly.pdbx_seq_one_letter_code
_entity_poly.pdbx_strand_id
1 'polypeptide(L)'
;MSHGGLTLAKYLRKRDKNIEIIIVEKQEYISYSQCAMPYYISGEVSEEDIVFNSAQDLKEKYDLEIYLKTEVIEIYPEKNQIQVSETNKGTIFNISYDYLVLSVGSIAKKLKEFENLGDNIFIHKNLRNAKRLKRFIERNEPRNVLIVGSRSNFFRTFRKLK
;
A
#
# COMPACT_ATOMS: atom_id res chain seq x y z
N MET A 1 -2.91 -0.81 0.53
CA MET A 1 -2.79 -1.13 1.97
C MET A 1 -3.94 -0.55 2.77
N SER A 2 -4.96 -1.36 2.98
CA SER A 2 -5.81 -1.19 4.15
C SER A 2 -5.32 -2.14 5.24
N HIS A 3 -5.17 -1.61 6.45
CA HIS A 3 -4.95 -2.45 7.62
C HIS A 3 -6.18 -3.33 7.88
N GLY A 4 -7.35 -2.92 7.39
CA GLY A 4 -8.63 -3.62 7.54
C GLY A 4 -8.62 -5.01 6.91
N GLY A 5 -8.24 -5.13 5.63
CA GLY A 5 -8.25 -6.42 4.92
C GLY A 5 -7.40 -7.49 5.60
N LEU A 6 -6.14 -7.16 5.91
CA LEU A 6 -5.23 -8.12 6.58
C LEU A 6 -5.67 -8.43 8.01
N THR A 7 -6.22 -7.46 8.74
CA THR A 7 -6.72 -7.68 10.11
C THR A 7 -7.91 -8.63 10.10
N LEU A 8 -8.86 -8.44 9.17
CA LEU A 8 -10.01 -9.32 9.02
C LEU A 8 -9.57 -10.74 8.61
N ALA A 9 -8.67 -10.87 7.64
CA ALA A 9 -8.14 -12.17 7.22
C ALA A 9 -7.53 -12.96 8.39
N LYS A 10 -6.68 -12.32 9.19
CA LYS A 10 -6.09 -12.93 10.40
C LYS A 10 -7.14 -13.29 11.44
N TYR A 11 -8.20 -12.48 11.57
CA TYR A 11 -9.30 -12.76 12.48
C TYR A 11 -10.15 -13.95 12.02
N LEU A 12 -10.49 -14.03 10.73
CA LEU A 12 -11.24 -15.14 10.15
C LEU A 12 -10.48 -16.45 10.29
N ARG A 13 -9.18 -16.49 9.94
CA ARG A 13 -8.35 -17.70 10.11
C ARG A 13 -8.30 -18.21 11.55
N LYS A 14 -8.34 -17.30 12.54
CA LYS A 14 -8.36 -17.68 13.96
C LYS A 14 -9.69 -18.33 14.37
N ARG A 15 -10.79 -17.99 13.70
CA ARG A 15 -12.12 -18.54 13.99
C ARG A 15 -12.43 -19.80 13.21
N ASP A 16 -11.97 -19.88 11.98
CA ASP A 16 -12.13 -21.04 11.13
C ASP A 16 -10.81 -21.35 10.45
N LYS A 17 -10.30 -22.57 10.66
CA LYS A 17 -9.04 -23.02 10.06
C LYS A 17 -9.23 -23.55 8.65
N ASN A 18 -10.46 -23.82 8.21
CA ASN A 18 -10.75 -24.43 6.92
C ASN A 18 -11.21 -23.41 5.88
N ILE A 19 -11.50 -22.18 6.28
CA ILE A 19 -11.88 -21.11 5.35
C ILE A 19 -10.74 -20.82 4.37
N GLU A 20 -11.04 -20.74 3.07
CA GLU A 20 -10.07 -20.24 2.09
C GLU A 20 -10.05 -18.71 2.14
N ILE A 21 -8.86 -18.11 2.24
CA ILE A 21 -8.71 -16.65 2.31
C ILE A 21 -7.70 -16.21 1.26
N ILE A 22 -8.21 -15.49 0.27
CA ILE A 22 -7.42 -14.84 -0.77
C ILE A 22 -7.37 -13.33 -0.51
N ILE A 23 -6.18 -12.74 -0.56
CA ILE A 23 -5.97 -11.30 -0.51
C ILE A 23 -5.35 -10.85 -1.83
N VAL A 24 -5.96 -9.84 -2.46
CA VAL A 24 -5.42 -9.19 -3.65
C VAL A 24 -4.91 -7.79 -3.27
N GLU A 25 -3.63 -7.51 -3.52
CA GLU A 25 -3.00 -6.22 -3.25
C GLU A 25 -2.21 -5.73 -4.46
N LYS A 26 -2.57 -4.53 -4.92
CA LYS A 26 -1.94 -3.87 -6.08
C LYS A 26 -0.47 -3.53 -5.83
N GLN A 27 -0.10 -3.29 -4.58
CA GLN A 27 1.26 -2.91 -4.22
C GLN A 27 2.16 -4.12 -3.98
N GLU A 28 3.46 -3.87 -3.92
CA GLU A 28 4.48 -4.88 -3.61
C GLU A 28 4.49 -5.32 -2.14
N TYR A 29 3.95 -4.50 -1.23
CA TYR A 29 4.03 -4.74 0.20
C TYR A 29 2.63 -4.92 0.80
N ILE A 30 2.45 -6.03 1.51
CA ILE A 30 1.19 -6.40 2.18
C ILE A 30 1.07 -5.85 3.61
N SER A 31 2.19 -5.54 4.28
CA SER A 31 2.20 -4.99 5.63
C SER A 31 3.38 -4.06 5.89
N TYR A 32 3.12 -2.79 6.18
CA TYR A 32 4.12 -1.81 6.61
C TYR A 32 3.52 -0.72 7.51
N SER A 33 4.36 -0.07 8.31
CA SER A 33 3.96 1.01 9.21
C SER A 33 3.85 2.35 8.50
N GLN A 34 2.61 2.81 8.28
CA GLN A 34 2.37 4.18 7.80
C GLN A 34 2.85 5.26 8.79
N CYS A 35 2.81 4.97 10.09
CA CYS A 35 3.25 5.90 11.12
C CYS A 35 4.78 6.03 11.18
N ALA A 36 5.51 5.00 10.73
CA ALA A 36 6.98 5.01 10.68
C ALA A 36 7.54 5.57 9.36
N MET A 37 6.71 5.73 8.31
CA MET A 37 7.14 6.28 7.02
C MET A 37 7.90 7.62 7.12
N PRO A 38 7.52 8.59 7.99
CA PRO A 38 8.30 9.82 8.18
C PRO A 38 9.76 9.58 8.58
N TYR A 39 10.00 8.61 9.46
CA TYR A 39 11.34 8.24 9.96
C TYR A 39 12.14 7.51 8.89
N TYR A 40 11.47 6.71 8.06
CA TYR A 40 12.10 6.08 6.91
C TYR A 40 12.58 7.13 5.90
N ILE A 41 11.75 8.14 5.61
CA ILE A 41 12.09 9.24 4.71
C ILE A 41 13.26 10.08 5.26
N SER A 42 13.31 10.33 6.57
CA SER A 42 14.44 11.06 7.20
C SER A 42 15.72 10.23 7.33
N GLY A 43 15.67 8.92 7.07
CA GLY A 43 16.81 8.02 7.19
C GLY A 43 17.09 7.49 8.60
N GLU A 44 16.20 7.76 9.57
CA GLU A 44 16.34 7.28 10.96
C GLU A 44 16.04 5.78 11.11
N VAL A 45 15.23 5.22 10.21
CA VAL A 45 14.93 3.78 10.15
C VAL A 45 15.07 3.27 8.73
N SER A 46 15.39 1.99 8.60
CA SER A 46 15.52 1.31 7.32
C SER A 46 14.15 0.87 6.77
N GLU A 47 14.15 0.24 5.59
CA GLU A 47 12.91 -0.31 5.03
C GLU A 47 12.45 -1.54 5.80
N GLU A 48 13.41 -2.35 6.25
CA GLU A 48 13.22 -3.56 7.03
C GLU A 48 12.57 -3.25 8.39
N ASP A 49 12.89 -2.09 8.98
CA ASP A 49 12.29 -1.64 10.25
C ASP A 49 10.79 -1.33 10.13
N ILE A 50 10.30 -1.02 8.93
CA ILE A 50 8.92 -0.56 8.72
C ILE A 50 8.05 -1.58 7.98
N VAL A 51 8.64 -2.61 7.36
CA VAL A 51 7.94 -3.71 6.69
C VAL A 51 7.88 -4.90 7.63
N PHE A 52 6.69 -5.38 7.96
CA PHE A 52 6.52 -6.31 9.10
C PHE A 52 6.39 -7.78 8.73
N ASN A 53 5.73 -8.09 7.61
CA ASN A 53 5.49 -9.47 7.19
C ASN A 53 5.49 -9.53 5.67
N SER A 54 6.19 -10.52 5.13
CA SER A 54 6.11 -10.89 3.72
C SER A 54 4.80 -11.65 3.43
N ALA A 55 4.46 -11.83 2.14
CA ALA A 55 3.37 -12.72 1.77
C ALA A 55 3.64 -14.16 2.21
N GLN A 56 4.91 -14.60 2.13
CA GLN A 56 5.34 -15.93 2.55
C GLN A 56 5.13 -16.13 4.06
N ASP A 57 5.53 -15.17 4.90
CA ASP A 57 5.35 -15.24 6.35
C ASP A 57 3.86 -15.37 6.71
N LEU A 58 3.00 -14.66 5.97
CA LEU A 58 1.56 -14.69 6.18
C LEU A 58 0.93 -16.00 5.69
N LYS A 59 1.44 -16.58 4.61
CA LYS A 59 1.05 -17.92 4.14
C LYS A 59 1.43 -18.97 5.17
N GLU A 60 2.67 -18.98 5.65
CA GLU A 60 3.15 -19.96 6.63
C GLU A 60 2.43 -19.85 7.98
N LYS A 61 2.19 -18.62 8.45
CA LYS A 61 1.63 -18.38 9.78
C LYS A 61 0.10 -18.44 9.84
N TYR A 62 -0.57 -18.09 8.75
CA TYR A 62 -2.03 -17.91 8.72
C TYR A 62 -2.69 -18.58 7.52
N ASP A 63 -1.97 -19.33 6.70
CA ASP A 63 -2.48 -19.96 5.47
C ASP A 63 -3.33 -19.00 4.63
N LEU A 64 -2.77 -17.81 4.37
CA LEU A 64 -3.38 -16.79 3.53
C LEU A 64 -2.77 -16.86 2.13
N GLU A 65 -3.61 -16.99 1.11
CA GLU A 65 -3.18 -16.84 -0.28
C GLU A 65 -3.14 -15.35 -0.63
N ILE A 66 -2.00 -14.84 -1.11
CA ILE A 66 -1.80 -13.39 -1.28
C ILE A 66 -1.23 -13.09 -2.66
N TYR A 67 -2.04 -12.45 -3.50
CA TYR A 67 -1.63 -11.93 -4.80
C TYR A 67 -1.14 -10.48 -4.65
N LEU A 68 0.17 -10.33 -4.51
CA LEU A 68 0.85 -9.03 -4.56
C LEU A 68 1.06 -8.56 -5.99
N LYS A 69 1.22 -7.24 -6.19
CA LYS A 69 1.36 -6.62 -7.51
C LYS A 69 0.19 -6.99 -8.44
N THR A 70 -1.00 -7.19 -7.86
CA THR A 70 -2.20 -7.62 -8.59
C THR A 70 -3.35 -6.67 -8.30
N GLU A 71 -4.01 -6.17 -9.34
CA GLU A 71 -5.12 -5.22 -9.23
C GLU A 71 -6.43 -5.88 -9.62
N VAL A 72 -7.47 -5.72 -8.79
CA VAL A 72 -8.84 -6.03 -9.20
C VAL A 72 -9.29 -4.96 -10.19
N ILE A 73 -9.56 -5.36 -11.43
CA ILE A 73 -9.96 -4.45 -12.51
C ILE A 73 -11.46 -4.47 -12.78
N GLU A 74 -12.14 -5.57 -12.45
CA GLU A 74 -13.59 -5.69 -12.59
C GLU A 74 -14.18 -6.63 -11.53
N ILE A 75 -15.44 -6.40 -11.15
CA ILE A 75 -16.20 -7.26 -10.24
C ILE A 75 -17.44 -7.72 -11.00
N TYR A 76 -17.70 -9.02 -11.01
CA TYR A 76 -18.87 -9.67 -11.62
C TYR A 76 -19.73 -10.30 -10.51
N PRO A 77 -20.63 -9.54 -9.85
CA PRO A 77 -21.45 -10.04 -8.75
C PRO A 77 -22.35 -11.20 -9.17
N GLU A 78 -22.84 -11.20 -10.40
CA GLU A 78 -23.73 -12.24 -10.93
C GLU A 78 -23.05 -13.60 -11.11
N LYS A 79 -21.71 -13.62 -11.14
CA LYS A 79 -20.89 -14.84 -11.24
C LYS A 79 -20.14 -15.15 -9.95
N ASN A 80 -20.29 -14.29 -8.93
CA ASN A 80 -19.44 -14.24 -7.74
C ASN A 80 -17.94 -14.32 -8.10
N GLN A 81 -17.51 -13.50 -9.05
CA GLN A 81 -16.13 -13.46 -9.54
C GLN A 81 -15.56 -12.05 -9.56
N ILE A 82 -14.24 -11.96 -9.40
CA ILE A 82 -13.47 -10.75 -9.69
C ILE A 82 -12.50 -11.04 -10.84
N GLN A 83 -12.26 -10.05 -11.68
CA GLN A 83 -11.18 -10.06 -12.66
C GLN A 83 -9.99 -9.31 -12.09
N VAL A 84 -8.82 -9.93 -12.18
CA VAL A 84 -7.57 -9.37 -11.67
C VAL A 84 -6.51 -9.27 -12.77
N SER A 85 -5.61 -8.31 -12.63
CA SER A 85 -4.47 -8.10 -13.53
C SER A 85 -3.16 -8.05 -12.75
N GLU A 86 -2.20 -8.90 -13.12
CA GLU A 86 -0.82 -8.82 -12.61
C GLU A 86 -0.13 -7.58 -13.19
N THR A 87 0.11 -6.57 -12.35
CA THR A 87 0.65 -5.25 -12.76
C THR A 87 2.04 -5.30 -13.38
N ASN A 88 2.80 -6.37 -13.16
CA ASN A 88 4.14 -6.59 -13.71
C ASN A 88 4.16 -7.41 -15.01
N LYS A 89 3.14 -8.23 -15.28
CA LYS A 89 3.12 -9.17 -16.40
C LYS A 89 2.00 -8.90 -17.41
N GLY A 90 0.97 -8.15 -17.01
CA GLY A 90 -0.23 -7.93 -17.82
C GLY A 90 -1.16 -9.14 -17.90
N THR A 91 -0.84 -10.25 -17.24
CA THR A 91 -1.71 -11.43 -17.15
C THR A 91 -3.04 -11.05 -16.52
N ILE A 92 -4.14 -11.48 -17.12
CA ILE A 92 -5.50 -11.28 -16.62
C ILE A 92 -6.12 -12.65 -16.33
N PHE A 93 -6.74 -12.79 -15.16
CA PHE A 93 -7.46 -14.00 -14.78
C PHE A 93 -8.59 -13.68 -13.79
N ASN A 94 -9.47 -14.67 -13.57
CA ASN A 94 -10.62 -14.53 -12.67
C ASN A 94 -10.38 -15.29 -11.37
N ILE A 95 -10.92 -14.75 -10.27
CA ILE A 95 -10.97 -15.41 -8.96
C ILE A 95 -12.44 -15.46 -8.52
N SER A 96 -12.93 -16.65 -8.19
CA SER A 96 -14.28 -16.83 -7.62
C SER A 96 -14.27 -16.57 -6.12
N TYR A 97 -15.41 -16.16 -5.57
CA TYR A 97 -15.58 -15.96 -4.13
C TYR A 97 -16.98 -16.39 -3.67
N ASP A 98 -17.10 -16.77 -2.41
CA ASP A 98 -18.42 -16.83 -1.74
C ASP A 98 -18.76 -15.50 -1.06
N TYR A 99 -17.73 -14.83 -0.52
CA TYR A 99 -17.83 -13.54 0.15
C TYR A 99 -16.71 -12.60 -0.32
N LEU A 100 -17.07 -11.38 -0.71
CA LEU A 100 -16.13 -10.35 -1.13
C LEU A 100 -16.07 -9.21 -0.10
N VAL A 101 -14.86 -8.91 0.39
CA VAL A 101 -14.61 -7.79 1.31
C VAL A 101 -13.78 -6.73 0.61
N LEU A 102 -14.37 -5.53 0.45
CA LEU A 102 -13.68 -4.39 -0.13
C LEU A 102 -12.98 -3.57 0.95
N SER A 103 -11.65 -3.65 0.96
CA SER A 103 -10.81 -2.88 1.87
C SER A 103 -9.76 -2.07 1.07
N VAL A 104 -10.25 -1.24 0.14
CA VAL A 104 -9.41 -0.53 -0.84
C VAL A 104 -8.78 0.77 -0.31
N GLY A 105 -9.21 1.23 0.87
CA GLY A 105 -8.69 2.43 1.50
C GLY A 105 -9.11 3.71 0.77
N SER A 106 -8.17 4.64 0.56
CA SER A 106 -8.45 5.95 -0.06
C SER A 106 -7.28 6.41 -0.92
N ILE A 107 -7.58 7.22 -1.92
CA ILE A 107 -6.58 7.87 -2.78
C ILE A 107 -6.39 9.34 -2.37
N ALA A 108 -5.19 9.87 -2.59
CA ALA A 108 -4.96 11.30 -2.41
C ALA A 108 -5.65 12.08 -3.54
N LYS A 109 -6.33 13.17 -3.20
CA LYS A 109 -6.92 14.08 -4.18
C LYS A 109 -5.80 14.75 -4.97
N LYS A 110 -5.81 14.57 -6.29
CA LYS A 110 -4.98 15.36 -7.19
C LYS A 110 -5.69 16.69 -7.47
N LEU A 111 -4.99 17.79 -7.33
CA LEU A 111 -5.48 19.14 -7.60
C LEU A 111 -4.96 19.56 -8.97
N LYS A 112 -5.86 20.03 -9.85
CA LYS A 112 -5.54 20.38 -11.25
C LYS A 112 -4.51 21.51 -11.30
N GLU A 113 -4.58 22.40 -10.33
CA GLU A 113 -3.68 23.53 -10.10
C GLU A 113 -2.22 23.09 -9.95
N PHE A 114 -1.99 21.83 -9.58
CA PHE A 114 -0.66 21.27 -9.40
C PHE A 114 -0.22 20.39 -10.59
N GLU A 115 -1.08 20.06 -11.57
CA GLU A 115 -0.71 19.14 -12.66
C GLU A 115 0.54 19.58 -13.45
N ASN A 116 0.79 20.89 -13.53
CA ASN A 116 1.91 21.46 -14.29
C ASN A 116 3.22 21.62 -13.48
N LEU A 117 3.29 21.23 -12.19
CA LEU A 117 4.52 21.37 -11.40
C LEU A 117 5.53 20.21 -11.62
N GLY A 118 5.24 19.30 -12.55
CA GLY A 118 6.15 18.25 -12.98
C GLY A 118 6.57 17.28 -11.88
N ASP A 119 7.84 16.86 -11.91
CA ASP A 119 8.37 15.81 -11.03
C ASP A 119 8.51 16.20 -9.56
N ASN A 120 8.36 17.49 -9.25
CA ASN A 120 8.50 18.07 -7.91
C ASN A 120 7.25 17.86 -7.02
N ILE A 121 6.24 17.14 -7.50
CA ILE A 121 5.05 16.78 -6.70
C ILE A 121 5.17 15.38 -6.14
N PHE A 122 4.96 15.30 -4.83
CA PHE A 122 4.96 14.06 -4.08
C PHE A 122 3.67 13.89 -3.29
N ILE A 123 3.11 12.68 -3.34
CA ILE A 123 1.94 12.29 -2.56
C ILE A 123 2.39 11.39 -1.42
N HIS A 124 2.21 11.76 -0.16
CA HIS A 124 2.50 10.85 0.95
C HIS A 124 1.31 9.94 1.24
N LYS A 125 1.34 8.70 0.72
CA LYS A 125 0.22 7.73 0.90
C LYS A 125 0.66 6.30 1.15
N ASN A 126 1.68 5.84 0.45
CA ASN A 126 2.15 4.46 0.53
C ASN A 126 3.68 4.40 0.50
N LEU A 127 4.24 3.23 0.80
CA LEU A 127 5.68 3.03 0.85
C LEU A 127 6.36 3.36 -0.49
N ARG A 128 5.76 3.01 -1.64
CA ARG A 128 6.29 3.38 -2.97
C ARG A 128 6.49 4.89 -3.11
N ASN A 129 5.53 5.69 -2.64
CA ASN A 129 5.64 7.14 -2.67
C ASN A 129 6.72 7.66 -1.71
N ALA A 130 6.85 7.07 -0.52
CA ALA A 130 7.93 7.42 0.42
C ALA A 130 9.31 7.10 -0.17
N LYS A 131 9.48 5.92 -0.79
CA LYS A 131 10.71 5.53 -1.51
C LYS A 131 11.04 6.53 -2.63
N ARG A 132 10.04 7.00 -3.38
CA ARG A 132 10.23 8.02 -4.43
C ARG A 132 10.67 9.36 -3.83
N LEU A 133 10.02 9.83 -2.76
CA LEU A 133 10.37 11.08 -2.10
C LEU A 133 11.78 11.03 -1.48
N LYS A 134 12.11 9.94 -0.78
CA LYS A 134 13.45 9.73 -0.20
C LYS A 134 14.54 9.82 -1.26
N ARG A 135 14.42 9.06 -2.36
CA ARG A 135 15.38 9.13 -3.48
C ARG A 135 15.48 10.51 -4.10
N PHE A 136 14.38 11.26 -4.16
CA PHE A 136 14.42 12.63 -4.69
C PHE A 136 15.20 13.55 -3.76
N ILE A 137 14.97 13.47 -2.45
CA ILE A 137 15.69 14.27 -1.45
C ILE A 137 17.19 13.95 -1.50
N GLU A 138 17.55 12.66 -1.48
CA GLU A 138 18.95 12.20 -1.53
C GLU A 138 19.69 12.65 -2.79
N ARG A 139 18.99 12.80 -3.92
CA ARG A 139 19.61 13.16 -5.21
C ARG A 139 19.69 14.66 -5.46
N ASN A 140 18.72 15.42 -4.96
CA ASN A 140 18.53 16.83 -5.36
C ASN A 140 18.79 17.81 -4.22
N GLU A 141 18.93 17.32 -2.98
CA GLU A 141 19.18 18.13 -1.78
C GLU A 141 18.31 19.41 -1.74
N PRO A 142 16.97 19.26 -1.83
CA PRO A 142 16.08 20.40 -1.98
C PRO A 142 16.14 21.31 -0.75
N ARG A 143 16.34 22.62 -0.98
CA ARG A 143 16.43 23.61 0.10
C ARG A 143 15.09 24.16 0.58
N ASN A 144 14.09 24.14 -0.29
CA ASN A 144 12.77 24.71 -0.02
C ASN A 144 11.69 23.68 -0.30
N VAL A 145 10.74 23.55 0.62
CA VAL A 145 9.61 22.62 0.50
C VAL A 145 8.32 23.34 0.83
N LEU A 146 7.31 23.16 -0.03
CA LEU A 146 5.93 23.53 0.24
C LEU A 146 5.13 22.29 0.63
N ILE A 147 4.49 22.33 1.80
CA ILE A 147 3.59 21.27 2.26
C ILE A 147 2.16 21.76 2.09
N VAL A 148 1.36 21.04 1.30
CA VAL A 148 -0.06 21.32 1.11
C VAL A 148 -0.90 20.29 1.84
N GLY A 149 -1.53 20.70 2.94
CA GLY A 149 -2.37 19.87 3.81
C GLY A 149 -1.82 19.73 5.23
N SER A 150 -2.70 19.61 6.22
CA SER A 150 -2.38 19.73 7.65
C SER A 150 -2.42 18.42 8.44
N ARG A 151 -2.33 17.25 7.78
CA ARG A 151 -2.32 15.97 8.50
C ARG A 151 -1.03 15.79 9.30
N SER A 152 -1.16 15.41 10.56
CA SER A 152 -0.07 15.29 11.55
C SER A 152 1.14 14.48 11.09
N ASN A 153 0.94 13.41 10.30
CA ASN A 153 2.02 12.59 9.78
C ASN A 153 2.95 13.33 8.80
N PHE A 154 2.44 14.32 8.07
CA PHE A 154 3.23 15.11 7.12
C PHE A 154 4.22 16.05 7.83
N PHE A 155 3.76 16.70 8.91
CA PHE A 155 4.57 17.64 9.67
C PHE A 155 5.80 16.97 10.31
N ARG A 156 5.66 15.72 10.75
CA ARG A 156 6.76 14.94 11.34
C ARG A 156 7.86 14.63 10.32
N THR A 157 7.51 14.35 9.06
CA THR A 157 8.48 14.04 8.00
C THR A 157 9.42 15.21 7.76
N PHE A 158 8.88 16.41 7.58
CA PHE A 158 9.69 17.57 7.17
C PHE A 158 10.42 18.26 8.32
N ARG A 159 9.95 18.13 9.57
CA ARG A 159 10.72 18.60 10.72
C ARG A 159 12.04 17.84 10.93
N LYS A 160 12.15 16.64 10.36
CA LYS A 160 13.32 15.76 10.49
C LYS A 160 14.29 15.85 9.31
N LEU A 161 13.88 16.45 8.20
CA LEU A 161 14.75 16.74 7.07
C LEU A 161 15.52 18.03 7.40
N LYS A 162 16.83 17.91 7.60
CA LYS A 162 17.76 19.04 7.78
C LYS A 162 18.30 19.49 6.44
#